data_AF-A0A7Y3BTN3-F1
#
_entry.id   AF-A0A7Y3BTN3-F1
#
_cell.length_a   1.000
_cell.length_b   1.000
_cell.length_c   1.000
_cell.angle_alpha   90.00
_cell.angle_beta   90.00
_cell.angle_gamma   90.00
#
_symmetry.space_group_name_H-M   'P 1'
#
loop_
_entity.id
_entity.type
_entity.pdbx_description
1 polymer ?
#
loop_
_entity_poly.entity_id
_entity_poly.type
_entity_poly.pdbx_seq_one_letter_code
_entity_poly.pdbx_strand_id
1 'polypeptide(L)'
;MRLALSCLVAMLVASPALAFEGVMEASLSSEQGIAARVRARYSKEGDVRMDIQSIDVNGAPARATTLMPSRGESYFSIDHGQKVIVEMPYSTLATASQQVKGSGESANLEIKKLGKATVSGIETRHIRVIDKDNRAVIDLWLTQKYPADLWTRAFRGRNLGLELSDDERSKAMRKYGVKPGFSMKMRVEQAGGVPVVFLVNKVQRAPVPPEVFALPEGYRRMEGSSAPQP
;
A
#
# COMPACT_ATOMS: atom_id res chain seq x y z
N MET A 1 -31.26 -53.18 20.01
CA MET A 1 -30.30 -52.07 20.18
C MET A 1 -29.95 -51.51 18.80
N ARG A 2 -30.46 -50.33 18.44
CA ARG A 2 -30.08 -49.63 17.21
C ARG A 2 -29.13 -48.49 17.62
N LEU A 3 -27.86 -48.59 17.22
CA LEU A 3 -26.88 -47.52 17.40
C LEU A 3 -27.23 -46.37 16.45
N ALA A 4 -27.53 -45.21 17.03
CA ALA A 4 -27.62 -43.95 16.30
C ALA A 4 -26.20 -43.36 16.19
N LEU A 5 -25.65 -43.35 14.98
CA LEU A 5 -24.38 -42.71 14.65
C LEU A 5 -24.65 -41.23 14.40
N SER A 6 -24.47 -40.40 15.43
CA SER A 6 -24.56 -38.94 15.33
C SER A 6 -23.32 -38.39 14.62
N CYS A 7 -23.47 -38.04 13.34
CA CYS A 7 -22.45 -37.35 12.55
C CYS A 7 -22.40 -35.87 13.01
N LEU A 8 -21.38 -35.52 13.80
CA LEU A 8 -21.06 -34.15 14.18
C LEU A 8 -20.42 -33.44 12.97
N VAL A 9 -21.22 -32.74 12.17
CA VAL A 9 -20.72 -31.88 11.10
C VAL A 9 -20.13 -30.63 11.73
N ALA A 10 -18.81 -30.63 11.96
CA ALA A 10 -18.06 -29.43 12.28
C ALA A 10 -18.04 -28.52 11.04
N MET A 11 -18.94 -27.53 10.99
CA MET A 11 -18.81 -26.44 10.03
C MET A 11 -17.52 -25.69 10.35
N LEU A 12 -16.47 -25.92 9.56
CA LEU A 12 -15.38 -24.99 9.39
C LEU A 12 -15.97 -23.69 8.87
N VAL A 13 -16.32 -22.78 9.79
CA VAL A 13 -16.46 -21.38 9.45
C VAL A 13 -15.05 -20.93 9.08
N ALA A 14 -14.71 -21.06 7.80
CA ALA A 14 -13.55 -20.41 7.21
C ALA A 14 -13.75 -18.93 7.54
N SER A 15 -13.10 -18.48 8.61
CA SER A 15 -13.14 -17.08 8.99
C SER A 15 -12.57 -16.35 7.79
N PRO A 16 -13.38 -15.56 7.03
CA PRO A 16 -12.80 -14.72 6.01
C PRO A 16 -11.75 -13.91 6.75
N ALA A 17 -10.49 -13.95 6.30
CA ALA A 17 -9.42 -13.18 6.90
C ALA A 17 -9.98 -11.77 7.10
N LEU A 18 -10.27 -11.40 8.36
CA LEU A 18 -11.19 -10.31 8.65
C LEU A 18 -10.69 -9.08 7.95
N ALA A 19 -11.42 -8.64 6.92
CA ALA A 19 -11.05 -7.49 6.11
C ALA A 19 -10.77 -6.34 7.08
N PHE A 20 -9.59 -5.76 6.98
CA PHE A 20 -9.22 -4.65 7.85
C PHE A 20 -10.11 -3.46 7.53
N GLU A 21 -10.78 -2.97 8.57
CA GLU A 21 -11.50 -1.70 8.60
C GLU A 21 -10.81 -0.79 9.60
N GLY A 22 -10.55 0.46 9.19
CA GLY A 22 -9.89 1.43 10.06
C GLY A 22 -9.11 2.51 9.34
N VAL A 23 -8.19 3.11 10.08
CA VAL A 23 -7.40 4.26 9.65
C VAL A 23 -5.91 3.98 9.82
N MET A 24 -5.14 4.38 8.83
CA MET A 24 -3.68 4.41 8.87
C MET A 24 -3.19 5.83 8.58
N GLU A 25 -2.24 6.29 9.39
CA GLU A 25 -1.57 7.58 9.22
C GLU A 25 -0.09 7.33 9.02
N ALA A 26 0.50 7.99 8.03
CA ALA A 26 1.89 7.83 7.66
C ALA A 26 2.48 9.15 7.16
N SER A 27 3.80 9.19 7.09
CA SER A 27 4.56 10.29 6.50
C SER A 27 5.56 9.77 5.49
N LEU A 28 5.72 10.55 4.44
CA LEU A 28 6.79 10.45 3.46
C LEU A 28 7.79 11.56 3.76
N SER A 29 9.06 11.20 3.88
CA SER A 29 10.14 12.14 4.17
C SER A 29 11.34 11.90 3.26
N SER A 30 12.05 13.00 2.98
CA SER A 30 13.37 13.03 2.34
C SER A 30 14.35 13.70 3.30
N GLU A 31 15.59 13.95 2.84
CA GLU A 31 16.59 14.70 3.61
C GLU A 31 16.13 16.12 3.97
N GLN A 32 15.20 16.68 3.21
CA GLN A 32 14.64 18.03 3.41
C GLN A 32 13.50 18.06 4.45
N GLY A 33 13.13 16.91 5.02
CA GLY A 33 12.06 16.76 6.00
C GLY A 33 10.83 16.03 5.45
N ILE A 34 9.66 16.30 6.03
CA ILE A 34 8.41 15.63 5.66
C ILE A 34 7.90 16.21 4.35
N ALA A 35 7.99 15.44 3.27
CA ALA A 35 7.49 15.79 1.94
C ALA A 35 5.95 15.61 1.84
N ALA A 36 5.40 14.60 2.50
CA ALA A 36 3.96 14.39 2.53
C ALA A 36 3.46 13.69 3.79
N ARG A 37 2.21 13.97 4.16
CA ARG A 37 1.44 13.22 5.15
C ARG A 37 0.33 12.45 4.45
N VAL A 38 0.17 11.19 4.82
CA VAL A 38 -0.79 10.27 4.21
C VAL A 38 -1.77 9.82 5.29
N ARG A 39 -3.06 9.87 4.96
CA ARG A 39 -4.12 9.28 5.79
C ARG A 39 -4.96 8.35 4.92
N ALA A 40 -4.80 7.05 5.13
CA ALA A 40 -5.59 6.02 4.47
C ALA A 40 -6.72 5.54 5.37
N ARG A 41 -7.89 5.31 4.79
CA ARG A 41 -9.08 4.76 5.44
C ARG A 41 -9.55 3.57 4.63
N TYR A 42 -9.93 2.51 5.32
CA TYR A 42 -10.28 1.22 4.74
C TYR A 42 -11.66 0.82 5.21
N SER A 43 -12.58 0.51 4.28
CA SER A 43 -13.87 -0.08 4.61
C SER A 43 -13.72 -1.59 4.80
N LYS A 44 -14.70 -2.20 5.48
CA LYS A 44 -14.80 -3.64 5.66
C LYS A 44 -15.08 -4.36 4.33
N GLU A 45 -15.69 -3.64 3.40
CA GLU A 45 -16.14 -4.05 2.07
C GLU A 45 -15.00 -3.96 1.05
N GLY A 46 -13.86 -3.38 1.45
CA GLY A 46 -12.62 -3.35 0.67
C GLY A 46 -12.26 -1.98 0.11
N ASP A 47 -13.16 -0.99 0.18
CA ASP A 47 -12.93 0.37 -0.32
C ASP A 47 -11.74 1.01 0.40
N VAL A 48 -11.02 1.83 -0.34
CA VAL A 48 -9.87 2.56 0.19
C VAL A 48 -9.97 4.02 -0.18
N ARG A 49 -9.78 4.89 0.79
CA ARG A 49 -9.59 6.32 0.58
C ARG A 49 -8.23 6.71 1.13
N MET A 50 -7.40 7.31 0.30
CA MET A 50 -6.11 7.85 0.69
C MET A 50 -6.12 9.36 0.48
N ASP A 51 -6.03 10.12 1.57
CA ASP A 51 -5.77 11.56 1.50
C ASP A 51 -4.26 11.80 1.63
N ILE A 52 -3.69 12.59 0.73
CA ILE A 52 -2.29 13.04 0.76
C ILE A 52 -2.27 14.55 0.94
N GLN A 53 -1.50 15.01 1.91
CA GLN A 53 -1.17 16.42 2.10
C GLN A 53 0.32 16.60 1.85
N SER A 54 0.67 17.50 0.94
CA SER A 54 2.05 17.80 0.58
C SER A 54 2.23 19.30 0.38
N ILE A 55 3.44 19.70 0.02
CA ILE A 55 3.75 21.04 -0.47
C ILE A 55 3.97 20.91 -1.99
N ASP A 56 3.39 21.80 -2.79
CA ASP A 56 3.60 21.83 -4.23
C ASP A 56 4.93 22.51 -4.62
N VAL A 57 5.19 22.60 -5.92
CA VAL A 57 6.40 23.21 -6.47
C VAL A 57 6.54 24.71 -6.15
N ASN A 58 5.45 25.37 -5.79
CA ASN A 58 5.41 26.79 -5.43
C ASN A 58 5.49 27.01 -3.92
N GLY A 59 5.62 25.94 -3.12
CA GLY A 59 5.62 26.03 -1.67
C GLY A 59 4.23 26.10 -1.05
N ALA A 60 3.16 25.96 -1.83
CA ALA A 60 1.79 26.02 -1.33
C ALA A 60 1.30 24.64 -0.82
N PRO A 61 0.44 24.60 0.21
CA PRO A 61 -0.18 23.35 0.64
C PRO A 61 -1.03 22.73 -0.49
N ALA A 62 -0.69 21.50 -0.86
CA ALA A 62 -1.44 20.70 -1.81
C ALA A 62 -2.19 19.57 -1.10
N ARG A 63 -3.40 19.27 -1.57
CA ARG A 63 -4.21 18.16 -1.08
C ARG A 63 -4.76 17.36 -2.24
N ALA A 64 -4.45 16.07 -2.24
CA ALA A 64 -4.98 15.11 -3.19
C ALA A 64 -5.72 13.99 -2.44
N THR A 65 -6.76 13.43 -3.05
CA THR A 65 -7.39 12.19 -2.58
C THR A 65 -7.33 11.16 -3.68
N THR A 66 -7.03 9.91 -3.33
CA THR A 66 -7.31 8.75 -4.19
C THR A 66 -8.40 7.91 -3.54
N LEU A 67 -9.46 7.63 -4.28
CA LEU A 67 -10.56 6.77 -3.86
C LEU A 67 -10.56 5.52 -4.74
N MET A 68 -10.49 4.35 -4.11
CA MET A 68 -10.46 3.04 -4.75
C MET A 68 -11.65 2.22 -4.22
N PRO A 69 -12.82 2.30 -4.87
CA PRO A 69 -13.95 1.47 -4.51
C PRO A 69 -13.65 -0.02 -4.73
N SER A 70 -14.15 -0.90 -3.87
CA SER A 70 -13.96 -2.35 -4.02
C SER A 70 -14.83 -2.96 -5.13
N ARG A 71 -15.86 -2.21 -5.56
CA ARG A 71 -16.79 -2.58 -6.63
C ARG A 71 -16.70 -1.57 -7.77
N GLY A 72 -16.96 -2.04 -8.99
CA GLY A 72 -16.84 -1.24 -10.21
C GLY A 72 -15.46 -1.38 -10.87
N GLU A 73 -15.28 -0.67 -11.97
CA GLU A 73 -14.12 -0.84 -12.87
C GLU A 73 -13.13 0.33 -12.79
N SER A 74 -13.44 1.36 -12.01
CA SER A 74 -12.67 2.60 -11.93
C SER A 74 -12.24 2.95 -10.51
N TYR A 75 -11.18 3.74 -10.42
CA TYR A 75 -10.78 4.48 -9.23
C TYR A 75 -10.71 5.98 -9.56
N PHE A 76 -10.67 6.81 -8.53
CA PHE A 76 -10.78 8.25 -8.67
C PHE A 76 -9.58 8.94 -8.05
N SER A 77 -8.95 9.85 -8.80
CA SER A 77 -8.02 10.83 -8.26
C SER A 77 -8.71 12.17 -8.15
N ILE A 78 -8.58 12.84 -7.01
CA ILE A 78 -9.27 14.08 -6.70
C ILE A 78 -8.22 15.14 -6.37
N ASP A 79 -8.20 16.20 -7.16
CA ASP A 79 -7.46 17.42 -6.86
C ASP A 79 -8.40 18.41 -6.17
N HIS A 80 -8.13 18.69 -4.90
CA HIS A 80 -8.96 19.60 -4.11
C HIS A 80 -8.70 21.08 -4.41
N GLY A 81 -7.51 21.44 -4.89
CA GLY A 81 -7.18 22.81 -5.29
C GLY A 81 -7.92 23.20 -6.57
N GLN A 82 -7.98 22.29 -7.54
CA GLN A 82 -8.65 22.49 -8.82
C GLN A 82 -10.14 22.09 -8.81
N LYS A 83 -10.61 21.44 -7.74
CA LYS A 83 -11.95 20.83 -7.65
C LYS A 83 -12.26 19.90 -8.83
N VAL A 84 -11.30 19.04 -9.16
CA VAL A 84 -11.41 18.08 -10.27
C VAL A 84 -11.39 16.66 -9.73
N ILE A 85 -12.23 15.80 -10.30
CA ILE A 85 -12.20 14.35 -10.13
C ILE A 85 -11.80 13.75 -11.47
N VAL A 86 -10.72 13.00 -11.49
CA VAL A 86 -10.29 12.19 -12.63
C VAL A 86 -10.66 10.74 -12.36
N GLU A 87 -11.53 10.19 -13.18
CA GLU A 87 -11.89 8.78 -13.17
C GLU A 87 -10.92 7.99 -14.05
N MET A 88 -10.32 6.93 -13.51
CA MET A 88 -9.37 6.09 -14.22
C MET A 88 -9.77 4.63 -14.09
N PRO A 89 -9.75 3.84 -15.18
CA PRO A 89 -10.08 2.42 -15.09
C PRO A 89 -8.97 1.68 -14.35
N TYR A 90 -9.32 0.68 -13.54
CA TYR A 90 -8.38 -0.15 -12.79
C TYR A 90 -7.36 -0.87 -13.70
N SER A 91 -7.71 -1.12 -14.96
CA SER A 91 -6.79 -1.67 -15.96
C SER A 91 -5.53 -0.82 -16.14
N THR A 92 -5.61 0.51 -15.98
CA THR A 92 -4.43 1.40 -16.07
C THR A 92 -3.40 1.15 -14.96
N LEU A 93 -3.83 0.71 -13.77
CA LEU A 93 -2.93 0.34 -12.67
C LEU A 93 -2.21 -0.98 -12.96
N ALA A 94 -2.86 -1.90 -13.67
CA ALA A 94 -2.24 -3.15 -14.11
C ALA A 94 -1.16 -2.87 -15.15
N THR A 95 -1.43 -1.98 -16.12
CA THR A 95 -0.44 -1.56 -17.12
C THR A 95 0.75 -0.86 -16.45
N ALA A 96 0.52 0.08 -15.53
CA ALA A 96 1.61 0.75 -14.80
C ALA A 96 2.45 -0.23 -13.96
N SER A 97 1.80 -1.23 -13.34
CA SER A 97 2.49 -2.31 -12.63
C SER A 97 3.30 -3.21 -13.55
N GLN A 98 2.82 -3.50 -14.76
CA GLN A 98 3.52 -4.31 -15.77
C GLN A 98 4.68 -3.55 -16.45
N GLN A 99 4.60 -2.21 -16.50
CA GLN A 99 5.67 -1.35 -17.04
C GLN A 99 6.88 -1.27 -16.12
N VAL A 100 6.73 -1.60 -14.83
CA VAL A 100 7.86 -1.86 -13.96
C VAL A 100 8.45 -3.22 -14.33
N LYS A 101 9.36 -3.16 -15.31
CA LYS A 101 10.23 -4.24 -15.71
C LYS A 101 11.26 -4.50 -14.62
N GLY A 102 10.83 -5.08 -13.50
CA GLY A 102 11.69 -6.03 -12.79
C GLY A 102 12.06 -7.15 -13.77
N SER A 103 13.30 -7.62 -13.72
CA SER A 103 13.87 -8.56 -14.68
C SER A 103 13.19 -9.95 -14.65
N GLY A 104 12.01 -10.08 -15.26
CA GLY A 104 11.33 -11.35 -15.49
C GLY A 104 11.13 -12.19 -14.23
N GLU A 105 10.83 -13.48 -14.40
CA GLU A 105 10.51 -14.43 -13.32
C GLU A 105 11.64 -14.66 -12.29
N SER A 106 12.75 -13.90 -12.35
CA SER A 106 13.97 -14.09 -11.57
C SER A 106 14.67 -12.78 -11.18
N ALA A 107 13.98 -11.85 -10.51
CA ALA A 107 14.62 -10.69 -9.90
C ALA A 107 15.82 -11.10 -9.00
N ASN A 108 16.98 -10.47 -9.20
CA ASN A 108 18.22 -10.78 -8.50
C ASN A 108 18.28 -10.13 -7.11
N LEU A 109 17.42 -10.67 -6.23
CA LEU A 109 17.24 -10.15 -4.89
C LEU A 109 18.02 -10.93 -3.84
N GLU A 110 18.65 -10.18 -2.94
CA GLU A 110 19.23 -10.70 -1.71
C GLU A 110 18.49 -10.10 -0.50
N ILE A 111 18.13 -10.96 0.46
CA ILE A 111 17.44 -10.54 1.68
C ILE A 111 18.37 -10.78 2.87
N LYS A 112 18.69 -9.71 3.61
CA LYS A 112 19.43 -9.77 4.88
C LYS A 112 18.47 -9.56 6.05
N LYS A 113 18.57 -10.41 7.07
CA LYS A 113 17.86 -10.23 8.35
C LYS A 113 18.73 -9.36 9.25
N LEU A 114 18.25 -8.17 9.61
CA LEU A 114 19.05 -7.19 10.36
C LEU A 114 18.70 -7.14 11.85
N GLY A 115 17.54 -7.66 12.24
CA GLY A 115 17.20 -7.87 13.65
C GLY A 115 15.75 -7.50 13.95
N LYS A 116 15.53 -6.98 15.15
CA LYS A 116 14.24 -6.50 15.63
C LYS A 116 14.35 -5.01 15.99
N ALA A 117 13.25 -4.28 15.84
CA ALA A 117 13.15 -2.90 16.26
C ALA A 117 11.70 -2.56 16.63
N THR A 118 11.51 -1.46 17.35
CA THR A 118 10.19 -0.90 17.62
C THR A 118 9.97 0.31 16.71
N VAL A 119 8.90 0.30 15.92
CA VAL A 119 8.51 1.41 15.05
C VAL A 119 7.12 1.86 15.46
N SER A 120 6.99 3.12 15.89
CA SER A 120 5.71 3.70 16.33
C SER A 120 5.01 2.84 17.39
N GLY A 121 5.79 2.31 18.34
CA GLY A 121 5.31 1.44 19.42
C GLY A 121 4.98 0.00 19.01
N ILE A 122 5.26 -0.41 17.77
CA ILE A 122 5.00 -1.77 17.26
C ILE A 122 6.31 -2.54 17.11
N GLU A 123 6.38 -3.76 17.63
CA GLU A 123 7.50 -4.67 17.37
C GLU A 123 7.54 -5.06 15.89
N THR A 124 8.72 -4.93 15.30
CA THR A 124 9.00 -5.20 13.90
C THR A 124 10.26 -6.04 13.75
N ARG A 125 10.32 -6.80 12.65
CA ARG A 125 11.54 -7.41 12.14
C ARG A 125 12.14 -6.50 11.08
N HIS A 126 13.38 -6.09 11.28
CA HIS A 126 14.12 -5.31 10.30
C HIS A 126 14.82 -6.26 9.32
N ILE A 127 14.54 -6.06 8.04
CA ILE A 127 15.22 -6.72 6.94
C ILE A 127 15.74 -5.70 5.94
N ARG A 128 16.71 -6.11 5.15
CA ARG A 128 17.19 -5.37 3.99
C ARG A 128 17.01 -6.20 2.74
N VAL A 129 16.38 -5.60 1.74
CA VAL A 129 16.31 -6.10 0.37
C VAL A 129 17.40 -5.38 -0.43
N ILE A 130 18.25 -6.15 -1.10
CA ILE A 130 19.25 -5.64 -2.03
C ILE A 130 18.81 -6.08 -3.41
N ASP A 131 18.44 -5.12 -4.23
CA ASP A 131 18.10 -5.31 -5.63
C ASP A 131 19.35 -5.02 -6.46
N LYS A 132 19.97 -6.11 -6.96
CA LYS A 132 21.22 -6.04 -7.72
C LYS A 132 21.00 -5.54 -9.14
N ASP A 133 19.80 -5.72 -9.68
CA ASP A 133 19.47 -5.33 -11.05
C ASP A 133 19.27 -3.81 -11.12
N ASN A 134 18.56 -3.25 -10.13
CA ASN A 134 18.26 -1.82 -10.07
C ASN A 134 19.24 -1.00 -9.22
N ARG A 135 20.27 -1.64 -8.65
CA ARG A 135 21.23 -1.03 -7.72
C ARG A 135 20.53 -0.28 -6.58
N ALA A 136 19.49 -0.90 -6.03
CA ALA A 136 18.66 -0.33 -4.97
C ALA A 136 18.81 -1.13 -3.67
N VAL A 137 18.78 -0.40 -2.55
CA VAL A 137 18.78 -0.96 -1.20
C VAL A 137 17.52 -0.50 -0.50
N ILE A 138 16.73 -1.45 0.00
CA ILE A 138 15.46 -1.17 0.65
C ILE A 138 15.49 -1.78 2.04
N ASP A 139 15.42 -0.94 3.07
CA ASP A 139 15.20 -1.40 4.44
C ASP A 139 13.71 -1.44 4.75
N LEU A 140 13.24 -2.57 5.31
CA LEU A 140 11.84 -2.80 5.68
C LEU A 140 11.72 -3.22 7.14
N TRP A 141 10.77 -2.62 7.84
CA TRP A 141 10.43 -2.96 9.23
C TRP A 141 9.05 -3.63 9.27
N LEU A 142 9.05 -4.96 9.27
CA LEU A 142 7.87 -5.77 9.06
C LEU A 142 7.20 -6.18 10.37
N THR A 143 5.87 -6.09 10.44
CA THR A 143 5.05 -6.63 11.53
C THR A 143 4.00 -7.61 11.01
N GLN A 144 3.55 -8.50 11.88
CA GLN A 144 2.43 -9.43 11.63
C GLN A 144 1.13 -8.96 12.28
N LYS A 145 1.15 -7.84 13.01
CA LYS A 145 -0.02 -7.30 13.74
C LYS A 145 -1.14 -6.83 12.78
N TYR A 146 -0.78 -6.45 11.57
CA TYR A 146 -1.70 -5.92 10.56
C TYR A 146 -1.57 -6.71 9.26
N PRO A 147 -2.61 -6.72 8.40
CA PRO A 147 -2.55 -7.38 7.10
C PRO A 147 -1.40 -6.84 6.24
N ALA A 148 -0.67 -7.73 5.58
CA ALA A 148 0.51 -7.37 4.81
C ALA A 148 0.20 -6.51 3.57
N ASP A 149 -1.05 -6.52 3.12
CA ASP A 149 -1.56 -5.89 1.90
C ASP A 149 -2.13 -4.49 2.13
N LEU A 150 -2.11 -3.93 3.36
CA LEU A 150 -2.68 -2.60 3.61
C LEU A 150 -2.06 -1.50 2.72
N TRP A 151 -0.75 -1.56 2.49
CA TRP A 151 -0.09 -0.62 1.60
C TRP A 151 -0.45 -0.84 0.14
N THR A 152 -0.47 -2.09 -0.29
CA THR A 152 -0.75 -2.46 -1.68
C THR A 152 -2.19 -2.12 -2.05
N ARG A 153 -3.11 -2.21 -1.08
CA ARG A 153 -4.49 -1.71 -1.19
C ARG A 153 -4.59 -0.19 -1.29
N ALA A 154 -3.77 0.57 -0.56
CA ALA A 154 -3.81 2.04 -0.60
C ALA A 154 -3.11 2.64 -1.82
N PHE A 155 -2.07 1.97 -2.30
CA PHE A 155 -1.21 2.43 -3.38
C PHE A 155 -1.30 1.51 -4.60
N ARG A 156 -2.44 0.84 -4.86
CA ARG A 156 -2.61 -0.06 -6.01
C ARG A 156 -2.00 0.56 -7.27
N GLY A 157 -1.08 -0.15 -7.92
CA GLY A 157 -0.39 0.29 -9.14
C GLY A 157 0.58 1.47 -8.99
N ARG A 158 0.82 1.98 -7.78
CA ARG A 158 1.85 2.97 -7.49
C ARG A 158 3.03 2.29 -6.82
N ASN A 159 4.10 2.16 -7.58
CA ASN A 159 5.39 1.72 -7.05
C ASN A 159 5.93 2.83 -6.15
N LEU A 160 6.05 2.55 -4.86
CA LEU A 160 6.55 3.49 -3.83
C LEU A 160 8.07 3.70 -3.94
N GLY A 161 8.57 3.91 -5.15
CA GLY A 161 10.00 3.82 -5.48
C GLY A 161 10.54 2.39 -5.49
N LEU A 162 9.66 1.39 -5.43
CA LEU A 162 10.03 -0.02 -5.56
C LEU A 162 9.72 -0.47 -6.96
N GLU A 163 10.74 -0.62 -7.80
CA GLU A 163 10.61 -1.27 -9.11
C GLU A 163 10.45 -2.80 -8.98
N LEU A 164 9.66 -3.24 -8.00
CA LEU A 164 9.50 -4.64 -7.64
C LEU A 164 8.06 -4.95 -7.29
N SER A 165 7.49 -5.98 -7.94
CA SER A 165 6.14 -6.42 -7.63
C SER A 165 6.06 -7.04 -6.23
N ASP A 166 4.86 -6.99 -5.62
CA ASP A 166 4.63 -7.59 -4.30
C ASP A 166 4.85 -9.11 -4.28
N ASP A 167 4.59 -9.77 -5.42
CA ASP A 167 4.78 -11.22 -5.59
C ASP A 167 6.26 -11.59 -5.61
N GLU A 168 7.08 -10.88 -6.38
CA GLU A 168 8.53 -11.11 -6.41
C GLU A 168 9.15 -10.85 -5.05
N ARG A 169 8.76 -9.75 -4.39
CA ARG A 169 9.20 -9.43 -3.03
C ARG A 169 8.82 -10.54 -2.06
N SER A 170 7.59 -11.03 -2.14
CA SER A 170 7.09 -12.10 -1.27
C SER A 170 7.80 -13.43 -1.52
N LYS A 171 8.05 -13.80 -2.78
CA LYS A 171 8.82 -14.99 -3.16
C LYS A 171 10.25 -14.90 -2.65
N ALA A 172 10.94 -13.77 -2.84
CA ALA A 172 12.29 -13.55 -2.33
C ALA A 172 12.34 -13.63 -0.80
N MET A 173 11.44 -12.95 -0.08
CA MET A 173 11.37 -13.05 1.38
C MET A 173 11.24 -14.51 1.85
N ARG A 174 10.36 -15.30 1.23
CA ARG A 174 10.18 -16.73 1.57
C ARG A 174 11.43 -17.55 1.28
N LYS A 175 12.11 -17.33 0.14
CA LYS A 175 13.38 -18.00 -0.22
C LYS A 175 14.43 -17.84 0.88
N TYR A 176 14.49 -16.68 1.54
CA TYR A 176 15.42 -16.40 2.64
C TYR A 176 14.82 -16.65 4.04
N GLY A 177 13.69 -17.35 4.14
CA GLY A 177 13.05 -17.69 5.41
C GLY A 177 12.52 -16.47 6.19
N VAL A 178 12.06 -15.44 5.47
CA VAL A 178 11.36 -14.29 6.01
C VAL A 178 9.90 -14.39 5.64
N LYS A 179 9.02 -14.29 6.65
CA LYS A 179 7.57 -14.23 6.42
C LYS A 179 7.21 -12.81 5.94
N PRO A 180 6.50 -12.64 4.80
CA PRO A 180 5.97 -11.35 4.41
C PRO A 180 5.08 -10.76 5.52
N GLY A 181 5.10 -9.44 5.67
CA GLY A 181 4.35 -8.74 6.70
C GLY A 181 4.08 -7.29 6.31
N PHE A 182 3.29 -6.61 7.12
CA PHE A 182 3.01 -5.19 6.92
C PHE A 182 4.25 -4.36 7.27
N SER A 183 4.66 -3.45 6.38
CA SER A 183 5.82 -2.59 6.59
C SER A 183 5.44 -1.33 7.37
N MET A 184 5.88 -1.23 8.63
CA MET A 184 5.69 -0.03 9.47
C MET A 184 6.65 1.10 9.07
N LYS A 185 7.79 0.77 8.47
CA LYS A 185 8.76 1.74 7.95
C LYS A 185 9.43 1.14 6.73
N MET A 186 9.67 1.97 5.74
CA MET A 186 10.43 1.64 4.54
C MET A 186 11.41 2.77 4.26
N ARG A 187 12.66 2.42 4.01
CA ARG A 187 13.69 3.35 3.52
C ARG A 187 14.19 2.81 2.20
N VAL A 188 14.11 3.60 1.15
CA VAL A 188 14.60 3.26 -0.18
C VAL A 188 15.80 4.14 -0.49
N GLU A 189 16.90 3.50 -0.85
CA GLU A 189 18.10 4.12 -1.38
C GLU A 189 18.37 3.58 -2.77
N GLN A 190 18.47 4.46 -3.74
CA GLN A 190 18.79 4.12 -5.13
C GLN A 190 19.99 4.95 -5.55
N ALA A 191 20.90 4.36 -6.34
CA ALA A 191 22.08 5.07 -6.81
C ALA A 191 21.70 6.37 -7.55
N GLY A 192 22.17 7.52 -7.05
CA GLY A 192 21.89 8.83 -7.62
C GLY A 192 20.54 9.45 -7.23
N GLY A 193 19.71 8.75 -6.45
CA GLY A 193 18.43 9.24 -5.93
C GLY A 193 18.54 9.78 -4.51
N VAL A 194 17.65 10.70 -4.14
CA VAL A 194 17.49 11.14 -2.74
C VAL A 194 16.84 10.01 -1.94
N PRO A 195 17.40 9.61 -0.78
CA PRO A 195 16.78 8.59 0.06
C PRO A 195 15.35 8.98 0.46
N VAL A 196 14.43 8.03 0.31
CA VAL A 196 13.02 8.22 0.63
C VAL A 196 12.64 7.34 1.81
N VAL A 197 12.02 7.94 2.83
CA VAL A 197 11.54 7.23 4.02
C VAL A 197 10.03 7.35 4.14
N PHE A 198 9.36 6.21 4.09
CA PHE A 198 7.96 6.06 4.48
C PHE A 198 7.90 5.55 5.92
N LEU A 199 7.12 6.22 6.77
CA LEU A 199 6.92 5.85 8.17
C LEU A 199 5.43 5.81 8.49
N VAL A 200 4.96 4.66 8.98
CA VAL A 200 3.62 4.52 9.56
C VAL A 200 3.64 5.09 10.97
N ASN A 201 2.90 6.17 11.18
CA ASN A 201 2.79 6.84 12.47
C ASN A 201 1.74 6.17 13.35
N LYS A 202 0.63 5.71 12.76
CA LYS A 202 -0.48 5.12 13.49
C LYS A 202 -1.28 4.16 12.61
N VAL A 203 -1.74 3.06 13.20
CA VAL A 203 -2.75 2.16 12.61
C VAL A 203 -3.81 1.85 13.66
N GLN A 204 -5.07 2.15 13.36
CA GLN A 204 -6.18 2.00 14.27
C GLN A 204 -7.33 1.26 13.58
N ARG A 205 -7.78 0.14 14.16
CA ARG A 205 -9.04 -0.50 13.78
C ARG A 205 -10.19 0.30 14.37
N ALA A 206 -11.12 0.72 13.54
CA ALA A 206 -12.32 1.42 13.93
C ALA A 206 -13.32 1.36 12.77
N PRO A 207 -14.65 1.36 13.04
CA PRO A 207 -15.64 1.54 12.00
C PRO A 207 -15.38 2.81 11.19
N VAL A 208 -15.49 2.72 9.87
CA VAL A 208 -15.35 3.86 8.96
C VAL A 208 -16.70 4.10 8.27
N PRO A 209 -17.35 5.25 8.49
CA PRO A 209 -18.64 5.56 7.87
C PRO A 209 -18.55 5.49 6.34
N PRO A 210 -19.53 4.88 5.64
CA PRO A 210 -19.54 4.77 4.18
C PRO A 210 -19.39 6.11 3.45
N GLU A 211 -19.89 7.20 4.03
CA GLU A 211 -19.86 8.55 3.47
C GLU A 211 -18.43 9.08 3.27
N VAL A 212 -17.46 8.54 4.01
CA VAL A 212 -16.03 8.83 3.82
C VAL A 212 -15.58 8.50 2.40
N PHE A 213 -16.17 7.46 1.81
CA PHE A 213 -15.85 6.94 0.48
C PHE A 213 -16.73 7.56 -0.62
N ALA A 214 -17.62 8.51 -0.30
CA ALA A 214 -18.36 9.24 -1.29
C ALA A 214 -17.47 10.22 -2.06
N LEU A 215 -17.77 10.41 -3.35
CA LEU A 215 -17.19 11.49 -4.15
C LEU A 215 -17.72 12.84 -3.67
N PRO A 216 -16.88 13.89 -3.60
CA PRO A 216 -17.33 15.20 -3.19
C PRO A 216 -18.25 15.84 -4.24
N GLU A 217 -19.27 16.56 -3.77
CA GLU A 217 -20.19 17.31 -4.61
C GLU A 217 -19.54 18.61 -5.13
N GLY A 218 -20.00 19.08 -6.30
CA GLY A 218 -19.54 20.34 -6.91
C GLY A 218 -18.16 20.27 -7.58
N TYR A 219 -17.59 19.07 -7.73
CA TYR A 219 -16.33 18.85 -8.44
C TYR A 219 -16.59 18.54 -9.91
N ARG A 220 -15.74 19.06 -10.78
CA ARG A 220 -15.79 18.74 -12.21
C ARG A 220 -15.23 17.34 -12.43
N ARG A 221 -15.98 16.47 -13.11
CA ARG A 221 -15.54 15.13 -13.47
C ARG A 221 -14.87 15.15 -14.84
N MET A 222 -13.78 14.40 -14.95
CA MET A 222 -13.02 14.19 -16.17
C MET A 222 -12.71 12.70 -16.30
N GLU A 223 -12.78 12.18 -17.51
CA GLU A 223 -12.23 10.86 -17.80
C GLU A 223 -10.70 10.98 -17.91
N GLY A 224 -9.98 10.14 -17.18
CA GLY A 224 -8.55 9.99 -17.33
C GLY A 224 -8.25 9.33 -18.67
N SER A 225 -7.28 9.86 -19.40
CA SER A 225 -6.76 9.17 -20.59
C SER A 225 -6.12 7.86 -20.16
N SER A 226 -6.40 6.78 -20.89
CA SER A 226 -5.72 5.49 -20.75
C SER A 226 -4.26 5.53 -21.24
N ALA A 227 -3.81 6.64 -21.81
CA ALA A 227 -2.43 6.81 -22.21
C ALA A 227 -1.53 7.05 -20.98
N PRO A 228 -0.46 6.26 -20.80
CA PRO A 228 0.53 6.53 -19.76
C PRO A 228 1.10 7.93 -19.97
N GLN A 229 1.03 8.79 -18.95
CA GLN A 229 1.79 10.03 -18.98
C GLN A 229 3.29 9.70 -18.89
N PRO A 230 4.13 10.34 -19.72
CA PRO A 230 5.56 10.05 -19.82
C PRO A 230 6.34 10.35 -18.54
#